data_AF-A0A6V8PYV3-F1
#
_entry.id   AF-A0A6V8PYV3-F1
#
_cell.length_a   1.000
_cell.length_b   1.000
_cell.length_c   1.000
_cell.angle_alpha   90.00
_cell.angle_beta   90.00
_cell.angle_gamma   90.00
#
_symmetry.space_group_name_H-M   'P 1'
#
loop_
_entity.id
_entity.type
_entity.pdbx_description
1 polymer ?
#
loop_
_entity_poly.entity_id
_entity_poly.type
_entity_poly.pdbx_seq_one_letter_code
_entity_poly.pdbx_strand_id
1 'polypeptide(L)'
;DRIRIDEFKKADEEYKGFFKRTKWLLVMNPLRLKEDGKMRLSQLLNINMPLNTAYTLGEQLKQRWECVTVAQFNKALDNWCEMAYESNLKHLMDFADMLKVHRSGLWSYCLYPINTAILEANNRKVGLIRRKACGFHDLKYFILKIFQADNPLPLPLPVP
;
A
#
# COMPACT_ATOMS: atom_id res chain seq x y z
N ASP A 1 -5.38 10.52 2.41
CA ASP A 1 -4.83 11.66 3.20
C ASP A 1 -4.99 13.01 2.49
N ARG A 2 -4.72 13.11 1.17
CA ARG A 2 -4.92 14.38 0.43
C ARG A 2 -6.34 14.95 0.54
N ILE A 3 -7.36 14.12 0.34
CA ILE A 3 -8.78 14.50 0.51
C ILE A 3 -9.04 15.05 1.92
N ARG A 4 -8.55 14.40 2.97
CA ARG A 4 -8.66 14.89 4.36
C ARG A 4 -8.01 16.26 4.55
N ILE A 5 -6.86 16.51 3.91
CA ILE A 5 -6.16 17.81 3.98
C ILE A 5 -6.97 18.90 3.27
N ASP A 6 -7.52 18.61 2.09
CA ASP A 6 -8.33 19.57 1.35
C ASP A 6 -9.63 19.89 2.09
N GLU A 7 -10.29 18.88 2.64
CA GLU A 7 -11.49 19.07 3.48
C GLU A 7 -11.17 19.82 4.78
N PHE A 8 -10.00 19.58 5.39
CA PHE A 8 -9.54 20.36 6.54
C PHE A 8 -9.31 21.84 6.20
N LYS A 9 -8.82 22.14 4.99
CA LYS A 9 -8.60 23.52 4.54
C LYS A 9 -9.90 24.28 4.27
N LYS A 10 -10.96 23.57 3.86
CA LYS A 10 -12.29 24.13 3.63
C LYS A 10 -13.11 24.31 4.92
N ALA A 11 -12.72 23.64 5.99
CA ALA A 11 -13.44 23.63 7.25
C ALA A 11 -13.28 24.94 8.04
N ASP A 12 -14.35 25.35 8.75
CA ASP A 12 -14.32 26.42 9.75
C ASP A 12 -13.51 26.03 10.99
N GLU A 13 -13.12 27.01 11.82
CA GLU A 13 -12.25 26.78 13.00
C GLU A 13 -12.81 25.76 13.99
N GLU A 14 -14.12 25.78 14.27
CA GLU A 14 -14.76 24.75 15.11
C GLU A 14 -14.66 23.37 14.48
N TYR A 15 -14.85 23.30 13.16
CA TYR A 15 -14.87 22.05 12.42
C TYR A 15 -13.45 21.46 12.20
N LYS A 16 -12.41 22.31 12.15
CA LYS A 16 -10.99 21.89 12.14
C LYS A 16 -10.61 21.09 13.39
N GLY A 17 -11.25 21.35 14.53
CA GLY A 17 -11.06 20.57 15.75
C GLY A 17 -11.35 19.07 15.55
N PHE A 18 -12.37 18.75 14.77
CA PHE A 18 -12.78 17.37 14.49
C PHE A 18 -11.72 16.60 13.68
N PHE A 19 -11.04 17.25 12.73
CA PHE A 19 -10.00 16.66 11.90
C PHE A 19 -8.66 16.39 12.61
N LYS A 20 -8.45 16.95 13.81
CA LYS A 20 -7.20 16.68 14.55
C LYS A 20 -7.12 15.20 14.91
N ARG A 21 -5.98 14.58 14.58
CA ARG A 21 -5.67 13.15 14.83
C ARG A 21 -6.61 12.15 14.13
N THR A 22 -7.40 12.56 13.13
CA THR A 22 -8.32 11.64 12.42
C THR A 22 -7.65 10.78 11.37
N LYS A 23 -6.44 11.13 10.93
CA LYS A 23 -5.67 10.32 9.97
C LYS A 23 -5.56 8.86 10.41
N TRP A 24 -5.28 8.61 11.69
CA TRP A 24 -5.15 7.26 12.22
C TRP A 24 -6.50 6.51 12.22
N LEU A 25 -7.60 7.19 12.55
CA LEU A 25 -8.96 6.62 12.52
C LEU A 25 -9.37 6.16 11.12
N LEU A 26 -8.99 6.93 10.09
CA LEU A 26 -9.32 6.62 8.70
C LEU A 26 -8.48 5.48 8.10
N VAL A 27 -7.27 5.25 8.62
CA VAL A 27 -6.32 4.27 8.05
C VAL A 27 -6.41 2.92 8.78
N MET A 28 -6.69 2.94 10.08
CA MET A 28 -6.78 1.73 10.88
C MET A 28 -7.90 0.81 10.44
N ASN A 29 -7.69 -0.49 10.61
CA ASN A 29 -8.75 -1.48 10.43
C ASN A 29 -9.89 -1.21 11.44
N PRO A 30 -11.15 -1.08 11.00
CA PRO A 30 -12.31 -0.83 11.87
C PRO A 30 -12.43 -1.81 13.04
N LEU A 31 -12.06 -3.07 12.84
CA LEU A 31 -12.12 -4.13 13.85
C LEU A 31 -11.13 -3.91 15.01
N ARG A 32 -10.11 -3.09 14.79
CA ARG A 32 -9.09 -2.74 15.79
C ARG A 32 -9.37 -1.42 16.51
N LEU A 33 -10.40 -0.68 16.10
CA LEU A 33 -10.79 0.56 16.77
C LEU A 33 -11.54 0.26 18.06
N LYS A 34 -11.21 0.99 19.13
CA LYS A 34 -12.03 1.04 20.35
C LYS A 34 -13.36 1.72 20.06
N GLU A 35 -14.37 1.50 20.89
CA GLU A 35 -15.71 2.07 20.72
C GLU A 35 -15.70 3.60 20.56
N ASP A 36 -14.91 4.32 21.38
CA ASP A 36 -14.74 5.78 21.23
C ASP A 36 -14.21 6.18 19.86
N GLY A 37 -13.28 5.38 19.32
CA GLY A 37 -12.70 5.58 17.99
C GLY A 37 -13.71 5.32 16.87
N LYS A 38 -14.56 4.30 17.02
CA LYS A 38 -15.65 3.99 16.07
C LYS A 38 -16.70 5.10 16.05
N MET A 39 -17.13 5.58 17.22
CA MET A 39 -18.07 6.69 17.32
C MET A 39 -17.50 7.97 16.69
N ARG A 40 -16.24 8.28 16.97
CA ARG A 40 -15.60 9.47 16.39
C ARG A 40 -15.43 9.35 14.88
N LEU A 41 -15.13 8.15 14.38
CA LEU A 41 -15.06 7.89 12.95
C LEU A 41 -16.44 8.05 12.30
N SER A 42 -17.50 7.46 12.86
CA SER A 42 -18.85 7.57 12.28
C SER A 42 -19.34 9.01 12.25
N GLN A 43 -19.08 9.79 13.31
CA GLN A 43 -19.37 11.23 13.32
C GLN A 43 -18.62 11.97 12.20
N LEU A 44 -17.32 11.72 12.05
CA LEU A 44 -16.52 12.36 11.01
C LEU A 44 -17.03 12.04 9.59
N LEU A 45 -17.39 10.78 9.33
CA LEU A 45 -17.89 10.36 8.03
C LEU A 45 -19.32 10.87 7.76
N ASN A 46 -20.16 10.96 8.79
CA ASN A 46 -21.50 11.52 8.64
C ASN A 46 -21.49 13.00 8.27
N ILE A 47 -20.54 13.77 8.81
CA ILE A 47 -20.50 15.21 8.56
C ILE A 47 -19.72 15.54 7.27
N ASN A 48 -18.72 14.73 6.89
CA ASN A 48 -17.95 14.96 5.66
C ASN A 48 -18.21 13.89 4.59
N MET A 49 -19.13 14.18 3.67
CA MET A 49 -19.47 13.27 2.57
C MET A 49 -18.28 12.94 1.66
N PRO A 50 -17.44 13.89 1.19
CA PRO A 50 -16.23 13.57 0.42
C PRO A 50 -15.31 12.55 1.11
N LEU A 51 -15.12 12.70 2.42
CA LEU A 51 -14.28 11.82 3.22
C LEU A 51 -14.94 10.46 3.44
N ASN A 52 -16.27 10.43 3.59
CA ASN A 52 -17.05 9.19 3.63
C ASN A 52 -16.90 8.41 2.33
N THR A 53 -17.13 9.04 1.18
CA THR A 53 -16.98 8.40 -0.13
C THR A 53 -15.57 7.83 -0.32
N ALA A 54 -14.54 8.61 0.03
CA ALA A 54 -13.16 8.14 -0.03
C ALA A 54 -12.87 6.98 0.92
N TYR A 55 -13.43 7.02 2.13
CA TYR A 55 -13.29 5.96 3.12
C TYR A 55 -13.96 4.67 2.66
N THR A 56 -15.23 4.75 2.24
CA THR A 56 -16.02 3.62 1.73
C THR A 56 -15.35 2.98 0.52
N LEU A 57 -14.92 3.78 -0.47
CA LEU A 57 -14.21 3.28 -1.64
C LEU A 57 -12.88 2.63 -1.28
N GLY A 58 -12.18 3.16 -0.27
CA GLY A 58 -10.95 2.55 0.27
C GLY A 58 -11.17 1.18 0.92
N GLU A 59 -12.20 1.03 1.76
CA GLU A 59 -12.56 -0.27 2.37
C GLU A 59 -13.00 -1.28 1.30
N GLN A 60 -13.81 -0.82 0.36
CA GLN A 60 -14.24 -1.58 -0.80
C GLN A 60 -13.07 -2.08 -1.67
N LEU A 61 -12.00 -1.30 -1.77
CA LEU A 61 -10.78 -1.70 -2.47
C LEU A 61 -10.09 -2.82 -1.71
N LYS A 62 -9.90 -2.70 -0.39
CA LYS A 62 -9.23 -3.73 0.43
C LYS A 62 -9.88 -5.11 0.30
N GLN A 63 -11.21 -5.18 0.22
CA GLN A 63 -11.96 -6.43 0.09
C GLN A 63 -11.80 -7.09 -1.29
N ARG A 64 -11.62 -6.31 -2.36
CA ARG A 64 -11.57 -6.83 -3.74
C ARG A 64 -10.29 -7.62 -4.05
N TRP A 65 -9.29 -7.63 -3.17
CA TRP A 65 -7.98 -8.23 -3.44
C TRP A 65 -8.01 -9.76 -3.28
N GLU A 66 -9.14 -10.31 -2.84
CA GLU A 66 -9.41 -11.75 -2.67
C GLU A 66 -9.98 -12.41 -3.94
N CYS A 67 -9.78 -11.80 -5.13
CA CYS A 67 -10.30 -12.34 -6.39
C CYS A 67 -9.56 -13.62 -6.84
N VAL A 68 -10.30 -14.61 -7.34
CA VAL A 68 -9.77 -15.93 -7.75
C VAL A 68 -9.18 -15.92 -9.17
N THR A 69 -9.66 -15.03 -10.06
CA THR A 69 -9.28 -15.03 -11.48
C THR A 69 -8.97 -13.64 -12.03
N VAL A 70 -8.17 -13.59 -13.10
CA VAL A 70 -7.75 -12.34 -13.80
C VAL A 70 -8.98 -11.54 -14.24
N ALA A 71 -9.96 -12.23 -14.81
CA ALA A 71 -11.15 -11.61 -15.38
C ALA A 71 -12.01 -10.97 -14.28
N GLN A 72 -12.19 -11.67 -13.15
CA GLN A 72 -12.91 -11.13 -12.00
C GLN A 72 -12.18 -9.92 -11.40
N PHE A 73 -10.85 -10.00 -11.25
CA PHE A 73 -10.05 -8.89 -10.77
C PHE A 73 -10.19 -7.66 -11.67
N ASN A 74 -10.03 -7.84 -12.99
CA ASN A 74 -10.16 -6.74 -13.96
C ASN A 74 -11.55 -6.10 -13.91
N LYS A 75 -12.62 -6.91 -13.91
CA LYS A 75 -13.98 -6.41 -13.82
C LYS A 75 -14.23 -5.66 -12.50
N ALA A 76 -13.73 -6.19 -11.39
CA ALA A 76 -13.86 -5.55 -10.08
C ALA A 76 -13.09 -4.21 -10.03
N LEU A 77 -11.92 -4.15 -10.66
CA LEU A 77 -11.10 -2.94 -10.77
C LEU A 77 -11.76 -1.90 -11.68
N ASP A 78 -12.32 -2.31 -12.81
CA ASP A 78 -13.05 -1.44 -13.73
C ASP A 78 -14.26 -0.80 -13.05
N ASN A 79 -15.10 -1.60 -12.41
CA ASN A 79 -16.25 -1.11 -11.64
C ASN A 79 -15.81 -0.15 -10.53
N TRP A 80 -14.70 -0.45 -9.84
CA TRP A 80 -14.20 0.44 -8.79
C TRP A 80 -13.71 1.77 -9.37
N CYS A 81 -13.04 1.75 -10.52
CA CYS A 81 -12.59 2.97 -11.20
C CYS A 81 -13.78 3.82 -11.64
N GLU A 82 -14.84 3.22 -12.18
CA GLU A 82 -16.08 3.92 -12.52
C GLU A 82 -16.67 4.65 -11.32
N MET A 83 -16.83 3.96 -10.18
CA MET A 83 -17.31 4.59 -8.94
C MET A 83 -16.39 5.73 -8.47
N ALA A 84 -15.07 5.60 -8.65
CA ALA A 84 -14.12 6.65 -8.32
C ALA A 84 -14.27 7.88 -9.25
N TYR A 85 -14.56 7.71 -10.53
CA TYR A 85 -14.88 8.82 -11.43
C TYR A 85 -16.21 9.49 -11.08
N GLU A 86 -17.25 8.70 -10.80
CA GLU A 86 -18.57 9.20 -10.39
C GLU A 86 -18.52 9.99 -9.07
N SER A 87 -17.56 9.68 -8.19
CA SER A 87 -17.37 10.43 -6.94
C SER A 87 -17.01 11.90 -7.15
N ASN A 88 -16.49 12.25 -8.34
CA ASN A 88 -16.03 13.58 -8.70
C ASN A 88 -14.95 14.17 -7.76
N LEU A 89 -14.25 13.28 -7.02
CA LEU A 89 -13.15 13.64 -6.14
C LEU A 89 -11.84 13.48 -6.90
N LYS A 90 -11.19 14.61 -7.25
CA LYS A 90 -9.95 14.64 -8.05
C LYS A 90 -8.90 13.61 -7.59
N HIS A 91 -8.61 13.55 -6.28
CA HIS A 91 -7.61 12.60 -5.77
C HIS A 91 -8.01 11.14 -5.88
N LEU A 92 -9.31 10.81 -5.93
CA LEU A 92 -9.77 9.44 -6.21
C LEU A 92 -9.70 9.12 -7.70
N MET A 93 -10.03 10.07 -8.56
CA MET A 93 -9.91 9.93 -10.01
C MET A 93 -8.45 9.71 -10.43
N ASP A 94 -7.55 10.56 -9.93
CA ASP A 94 -6.10 10.42 -10.17
C ASP A 94 -5.58 9.05 -9.68
N PHE A 95 -6.14 8.54 -8.58
CA PHE A 95 -5.78 7.23 -8.04
C PHE A 95 -6.35 6.08 -8.90
N ALA A 96 -7.57 6.23 -9.41
CA ALA A 96 -8.15 5.28 -10.36
C ALA A 96 -7.32 5.20 -11.65
N ASP A 97 -6.86 6.34 -12.17
CA ASP A 97 -5.99 6.38 -13.35
C ASP A 97 -4.65 5.68 -13.09
N MET A 98 -4.04 5.93 -11.92
CA MET A 98 -2.85 5.20 -11.49
C MET A 98 -3.09 3.68 -11.45
N LEU A 99 -4.21 3.24 -10.87
CA LEU A 99 -4.55 1.81 -10.79
C LEU A 99 -4.73 1.18 -12.17
N LYS A 100 -5.32 1.91 -13.13
CA LYS A 100 -5.45 1.43 -14.52
C LYS A 100 -4.09 1.24 -15.18
N VAL A 101 -3.17 2.19 -15.02
CA VAL A 101 -1.81 2.11 -15.57
C VAL A 101 -1.06 0.90 -14.99
N HIS A 102 -1.21 0.64 -13.69
CA HIS A 102 -0.51 -0.44 -13.00
C HIS A 102 -1.29 -1.77 -12.92
N ARG A 103 -2.38 -1.91 -13.69
CA ARG A 103 -3.27 -3.09 -13.66
C ARG A 103 -2.54 -4.42 -13.78
N SER A 104 -1.56 -4.51 -14.69
CA SER A 104 -0.77 -5.73 -14.90
C SER A 104 0.00 -6.17 -13.65
N GLY A 105 0.67 -5.22 -12.98
CA GLY A 105 1.43 -5.48 -11.77
C GLY A 105 0.54 -5.83 -10.56
N LEU A 106 -0.65 -5.24 -10.48
CA LEU A 106 -1.62 -5.55 -9.42
C LEU A 106 -2.11 -7.00 -9.51
N TRP A 107 -2.43 -7.46 -10.72
CA TRP A 107 -2.82 -8.85 -10.92
C TRP A 107 -1.66 -9.83 -10.62
N SER A 108 -0.42 -9.49 -10.99
CA SER A 108 0.74 -10.31 -10.66
C SER A 108 0.91 -10.51 -9.15
N TYR A 109 0.58 -9.49 -8.33
CA TYR A 109 0.59 -9.60 -6.88
C TYR A 109 -0.49 -10.56 -6.35
N CYS A 110 -1.67 -10.61 -6.97
CA CYS A 110 -2.72 -11.57 -6.61
C CYS A 110 -2.27 -13.02 -6.87
N LEU A 111 -1.55 -13.27 -7.98
CA LEU A 111 -1.01 -14.60 -8.29
C LEU A 111 0.19 -14.97 -7.42
N TYR A 112 1.08 -14.01 -7.18
CA TYR A 112 2.31 -14.19 -6.43
C TYR A 112 2.35 -13.12 -5.35
N PRO A 113 1.80 -13.40 -4.15
CA PRO A 113 1.82 -12.47 -3.03
C PRO A 113 3.25 -12.32 -2.48
N ILE A 114 4.08 -11.57 -3.20
CA ILE A 114 5.42 -11.21 -2.75
C ILE A 114 5.26 -10.04 -1.79
N ASN A 115 5.42 -10.33 -0.50
CA ASN A 115 5.45 -9.29 0.51
C ASN A 115 6.72 -8.44 0.35
N THR A 116 6.56 -7.10 0.38
CA THR A 116 7.68 -6.16 0.40
C THR A 116 8.65 -6.44 1.54
N ALA A 117 8.21 -7.02 2.65
CA ALA A 117 9.07 -7.40 3.76
C ALA A 117 10.22 -8.35 3.36
N ILE A 118 9.95 -9.30 2.45
CA ILE A 118 10.98 -10.24 1.95
C ILE A 118 11.98 -9.48 1.07
N LEU A 119 11.47 -8.64 0.17
CA LEU A 119 12.30 -7.79 -0.68
C LEU A 119 13.16 -6.82 0.14
N GLU A 120 12.60 -6.20 1.19
CA GLU A 120 13.32 -5.32 2.10
C GLU A 120 14.37 -6.06 2.94
N ALA A 121 14.07 -7.28 3.41
CA ALA A 121 15.02 -8.11 4.12
C ALA A 121 16.23 -8.45 3.23
N ASN A 122 15.97 -8.84 1.98
CA ASN A 122 17.01 -9.12 0.99
C ASN A 122 17.81 -7.85 0.67
N ASN A 123 17.15 -6.71 0.43
CA ASN A 123 17.82 -5.43 0.18
C ASN A 123 18.73 -5.02 1.36
N ARG A 124 18.28 -5.22 2.60
CA ARG A 124 19.09 -4.97 3.80
C ARG A 124 20.32 -5.88 3.84
N LYS A 125 20.17 -7.17 3.52
CA LYS A 125 21.24 -8.17 3.47
C LYS A 125 22.28 -7.85 2.40
N VAL A 126 21.84 -7.54 1.18
CA VAL A 126 22.70 -7.07 0.08
C VAL A 126 23.46 -5.80 0.49
N GLY A 127 22.78 -4.84 1.11
CA GLY A 127 23.40 -3.63 1.65
C GLY A 127 24.46 -3.91 2.72
N LEU A 128 24.25 -4.93 3.56
CA LEU A 128 25.23 -5.36 4.56
C LEU A 128 26.45 -6.02 3.92
N ILE A 129 26.27 -6.89 2.93
CA ILE A 129 27.37 -7.51 2.16
C ILE A 129 28.23 -6.44 1.51
N ARG A 130 27.59 -5.45 0.86
CA ARG A 130 28.28 -4.30 0.27
C ARG A 130 29.10 -3.53 1.30
N ARG A 131 28.54 -3.23 2.48
CA ARG A 131 29.24 -2.50 3.55
C ARG A 131 30.43 -3.28 4.11
N LYS A 132 30.28 -4.59 4.34
CA LYS A 132 31.36 -5.45 4.88
C LYS A 132 32.55 -5.58 3.93
N ALA A 133 32.31 -5.54 2.63
CA ALA A 133 33.37 -5.67 1.63
C ALA A 133 34.17 -4.37 1.41
N CYS A 134 33.74 -3.23 1.96
CA CYS A 134 34.34 -1.92 1.73
C CYS A 134 34.51 -1.54 0.23
N GLY A 135 33.74 -2.17 -0.66
CA GLY A 135 33.80 -1.99 -2.10
C GLY A 135 34.08 -3.30 -2.85
N PHE A 136 33.27 -3.60 -3.86
CA PHE A 136 33.55 -4.68 -4.81
C PHE A 136 34.04 -4.07 -6.12
N HIS A 137 35.14 -4.60 -6.66
CA HIS A 137 35.70 -4.16 -7.94
C HIS A 137 35.08 -4.91 -9.13
N ASP A 138 34.46 -6.07 -8.86
CA ASP A 138 33.77 -6.90 -9.85
C ASP A 138 32.33 -7.17 -9.42
N LEU A 139 31.38 -6.78 -10.29
CA LEU A 139 29.95 -6.98 -10.10
C LEU A 139 29.58 -8.47 -10.12
N LYS A 140 30.25 -9.30 -10.93
CA LYS A 140 29.97 -10.75 -10.98
C LYS A 140 30.31 -11.39 -9.65
N TYR A 141 31.46 -11.02 -9.08
CA TYR A 141 31.84 -11.50 -7.74
C TYR A 141 30.87 -11.03 -6.65
N PHE A 142 30.38 -9.79 -6.72
CA PHE A 142 29.35 -9.30 -5.81
C PHE A 142 28.05 -10.11 -5.90
N ILE A 143 27.59 -10.39 -7.12
CA ILE A 143 26.40 -11.22 -7.37
C ILE A 143 26.57 -12.63 -6.78
N LEU A 144 27.74 -13.25 -6.97
CA LEU A 144 28.05 -14.56 -6.37
C LEU A 144 28.01 -14.51 -4.84
N LYS A 145 28.48 -13.43 -4.23
CA LYS A 145 28.41 -13.24 -2.77
C LYS A 145 26.98 -13.06 -2.25
N ILE A 146 26.10 -12.46 -3.04
CA ILE A 146 24.66 -12.38 -2.73
C ILE A 146 24.05 -13.79 -2.77
N PHE A 147 24.27 -14.55 -3.85
CA PHE A 147 23.77 -15.92 -3.97
C PHE A 147 24.31 -16.85 -2.88
N GLN A 148 25.59 -16.74 -2.52
CA GLN A 148 26.21 -17.47 -1.41
C GLN A 148 25.51 -17.18 -0.08
N ALA A 149 25.05 -15.94 0.12
CA ALA A 149 24.38 -15.57 1.35
C ALA A 149 22.91 -16.04 1.37
N ASP A 150 22.23 -16.06 0.23
CA ASP A 150 20.81 -16.42 0.10
C ASP A 150 20.54 -17.93 0.03
N ASN A 151 21.52 -18.73 -0.40
CA ASN A 151 21.42 -20.18 -0.47
C ASN A 151 22.57 -20.81 0.33
N PRO A 152 22.33 -21.44 1.50
CA PRO A 152 23.37 -22.20 2.18
C PRO A 152 23.54 -23.55 1.47
N LEU A 153 24.04 -23.54 0.23
CA LEU A 153 24.53 -24.77 -0.38
C LEU A 153 25.95 -25.03 0.15
N PRO A 154 26.25 -26.28 0.54
CA PRO A 154 27.58 -26.65 0.99
C PRO A 154 28.47 -26.75 -0.25
N LEU A 155 29.18 -25.68 -0.59
CA LEU A 155 30.31 -25.81 -1.50
C LEU A 155 31.53 -26.18 -0.65
N PRO A 156 32.17 -27.34 -0.91
CA PRO A 156 33.41 -27.68 -0.24
C PRO A 156 34.46 -26.67 -0.69
N LEU A 157 35.13 -26.06 0.28
CA LEU A 157 36.30 -25.24 0.00
C LEU A 157 37.36 -26.14 -0.63
N PRO A 158 38.04 -25.73 -1.71
CA PRO A 158 39.28 -26.37 -2.08
C PRO A 158 40.29 -26.04 -0.98
N VAL A 159 40.58 -27.02 -0.14
CA VAL A 159 41.73 -26.96 0.76
C VAL A 159 43.01 -27.11 -0.07
N PRO A 160 44.07 -26.33 0.21
CA PRO A 160 45.38 -26.51 -0.40
C PRO A 160 46.03 -27.83 0.02
#